data_AF-A0A522P946-F1
#
_entry.id   AF-A0A522P946-F1
#
_cell.length_a   1.000
_cell.length_b   1.000
_cell.length_c   1.000
_cell.angle_alpha   90.00
_cell.angle_beta   90.00
_cell.angle_gamma   90.00
#
_symmetry.space_group_name_H-M   'P 1'
#
loop_
_entity.id
_entity.type
_entity.pdbx_description
1 polymer ?
#
loop_
_entity_poly.entity_id
_entity_poly.type
_entity_poly.pdbx_seq_one_letter_code
_entity_poly.pdbx_strand_id
1 'polypeptide(L)'
;MVEIAAVRRNVLEYHPVLNSAIRQELEIVDDTGRTHRFKGQALSVAPIHSWPNIAFTDSVHRWQDEAGRTTYCTYQEIWWDAYQHRMKGAKHG
;
A
#
# COMPACT_ATOMS: atom_id res chain seq x y z
N MET A 1 -8.86 12.79 -19.79
CA MET A 1 -8.13 12.38 -18.58
C MET A 1 -9.19 12.07 -17.55
N VAL A 2 -9.15 10.90 -16.93
CA VAL A 2 -10.14 10.56 -15.88
C VAL A 2 -9.67 11.24 -14.59
N GLU A 3 -10.55 11.99 -13.95
CA GLU A 3 -10.28 12.61 -12.66
C GLU A 3 -10.73 11.68 -11.52
N ILE A 4 -9.95 11.63 -10.43
CA ILE A 4 -10.23 10.77 -9.28
C ILE A 4 -10.97 11.59 -8.23
N ALA A 5 -12.20 11.21 -7.92
CA ALA A 5 -13.03 11.86 -6.91
C ALA A 5 -12.76 11.33 -5.49
N ALA A 6 -12.54 10.02 -5.34
CA ALA A 6 -12.25 9.41 -4.05
C ALA A 6 -11.39 8.15 -4.16
N VAL A 7 -10.61 7.87 -3.12
CA VAL A 7 -9.84 6.63 -2.97
C VAL A 7 -10.04 6.09 -1.56
N ARG A 8 -10.48 4.83 -1.45
CA ARG A 8 -10.47 4.07 -0.21
C ARG A 8 -9.44 2.94 -0.32
N ARG A 9 -8.56 2.86 0.68
CA ARG A 9 -7.57 1.79 0.81
C ARG A 9 -7.92 0.91 2.01
N ASN A 10 -7.87 -0.40 1.81
CA ASN A 10 -8.03 -1.39 2.87
C ASN A 10 -6.80 -2.30 2.90
N VAL A 11 -6.02 -2.25 3.98
CA VAL A 11 -4.86 -3.14 4.13
C VAL A 11 -5.29 -4.40 4.85
N LEU A 12 -5.13 -5.53 4.18
CA LEU A 12 -5.53 -6.85 4.67
C LEU A 12 -4.42 -7.53 5.45
N GLU A 13 -3.16 -7.30 5.06
CA GLU A 13 -2.01 -7.96 5.65
C GLU A 13 -0.77 -7.06 5.60
N TYR A 14 0.01 -7.08 6.67
CA TYR A 14 1.27 -6.34 6.79
C TYR A 14 2.46 -7.31 6.91
N HIS A 15 3.59 -6.95 6.31
CA HIS A 15 4.85 -7.65 6.46
C HIS A 15 5.23 -7.73 7.95
N PRO A 16 5.62 -8.90 8.49
CA PRO A 16 5.84 -9.08 9.92
C PRO A 16 6.97 -8.20 10.48
N VAL A 17 8.06 -8.05 9.72
CA VAL A 17 9.23 -7.25 10.13
C VAL A 17 9.13 -5.78 9.72
N LEU A 18 8.91 -5.52 8.42
CA LEU A 18 8.91 -4.17 7.85
C LEU A 18 7.63 -3.39 8.12
N ASN A 19 6.55 -4.06 8.52
CA ASN A 19 5.23 -3.46 8.74
C ASN A 19 4.68 -2.69 7.53
N SER A 20 5.14 -3.03 6.33
CA SER A 20 4.64 -2.55 5.04
C SER A 20 3.45 -3.39 4.58
N ALA A 21 2.50 -2.81 3.85
CA ALA A 21 1.35 -3.55 3.34
C ALA A 21 1.75 -4.58 2.27
N ILE A 22 1.38 -5.84 2.50
CA ILE A 22 1.67 -6.95 1.57
C ILE A 22 0.43 -7.46 0.86
N ARG A 23 -0.76 -7.27 1.43
CA ARG A 23 -2.04 -7.49 0.76
C ARG A 23 -2.98 -6.33 1.04
N GLN A 24 -3.58 -5.79 -0.01
CA GLN A 24 -4.43 -4.61 0.10
C GLN A 24 -5.46 -4.55 -1.02
N GLU A 25 -6.52 -3.79 -0.78
CA GLU A 25 -7.58 -3.51 -1.74
C GLU A 25 -7.73 -2.01 -1.90
N LEU A 26 -8.02 -1.58 -3.13
CA LEU A 26 -8.34 -0.19 -3.46
C LEU A 26 -9.74 -0.13 -4.06
N GLU A 27 -10.49 0.88 -3.64
CA GLU A 27 -11.71 1.33 -4.30
C GLU A 27 -11.50 2.77 -4.73
N ILE A 28 -11.59 3.02 -6.02
CA ILE A 28 -11.34 4.33 -6.63
C ILE A 28 -12.64 4.78 -7.29
N VAL A 29 -13.17 5.92 -6.89
CA VAL A 29 -14.33 6.55 -7.52
C VAL A 29 -13.82 7.65 -8.45
N ASP A 30 -14.21 7.60 -9.71
CA ASP A 30 -13.90 8.65 -10.68
C ASP A 30 -14.94 9.78 -10.69
N ASP A 31 -14.67 10.84 -11.44
CA ASP A 31 -15.54 12.00 -11.66
C ASP A 31 -16.91 11.65 -12.28
N THR A 32 -17.05 10.49 -12.92
CA THR A 32 -18.33 9.99 -13.45
C THR A 32 -19.15 9.23 -12.39
N GLY A 33 -18.57 9.00 -11.21
CA GLY A 33 -19.17 8.20 -10.14
C GLY A 33 -18.95 6.70 -10.29
N ARG A 34 -18.18 6.25 -11.29
CA ARG A 34 -17.84 4.83 -11.46
C ARG A 34 -16.81 4.41 -10.42
N THR A 35 -17.05 3.27 -9.78
CA THR A 35 -16.12 2.65 -8.85
C THR A 35 -15.25 1.62 -9.58
N HIS A 36 -13.94 1.71 -9.40
CA HIS A 36 -12.95 0.74 -9.87
C HIS A 36 -12.33 0.05 -8.68
N ARG A 37 -12.29 -1.30 -8.68
CA ARG A 37 -11.67 -2.07 -7.59
C ARG A 37 -10.40 -2.77 -8.02
N PHE A 38 -9.41 -2.76 -7.14
CA PHE A 38 -8.14 -3.42 -7.34
C PHE A 38 -7.72 -4.24 -6.13
N LYS A 39 -7.19 -5.43 -6.38
CA LYS A 39 -6.54 -6.29 -5.37
C LYS A 39 -5.03 -6.26 -5.60
N GLY A 40 -4.30 -5.83 -4.58
CA GLY A 40 -2.85 -5.72 -4.59
C GLY A 40 -2.19 -6.79 -3.71
N GLN A 41 -1.13 -7.39 -4.23
CA GLN A 41 -0.25 -8.28 -3.47
C GLN A 41 1.21 -7.93 -3.74
N ALA A 42 1.99 -7.71 -2.69
CA ALA A 42 3.43 -7.55 -2.78
C ALA A 42 4.09 -8.87 -3.21
N LEU A 43 4.94 -8.81 -4.22
CA LEU A 43 5.79 -9.92 -4.68
C LEU A 43 7.18 -9.85 -4.04
N SER A 44 7.66 -8.63 -3.80
CA SER A 44 8.91 -8.33 -3.12
C SER A 44 8.74 -7.03 -2.34
N VAL A 45 9.41 -6.95 -1.19
CA VAL A 45 9.44 -5.76 -0.33
C VAL A 45 10.86 -5.59 0.17
N ALA A 46 11.37 -4.36 0.13
CA ALA A 46 12.69 -4.02 0.64
C ALA A 46 12.64 -2.73 1.47
N PRO A 47 13.34 -2.66 2.62
CA PRO A 47 13.60 -1.39 3.26
C PRO A 47 14.57 -0.59 2.40
N ILE A 48 14.30 0.69 2.24
CA ILE A 48 15.18 1.63 1.55
C ILE A 48 15.82 2.54 2.60
N HIS A 49 17.14 2.44 2.71
CA HIS A 49 17.91 3.32 3.58
C HIS A 49 17.82 4.76 3.05
N SER A 50 17.27 5.64 3.87
CA SER A 50 17.01 7.04 3.52
C SER A 50 17.47 7.94 4.66
N TRP A 51 16.57 8.66 5.36
CA TRP A 51 16.95 9.52 6.50
C TRP A 51 16.78 8.80 7.85
N PRO A 52 17.55 9.18 8.89
CA PRO A 52 17.53 8.49 10.19
C PRO A 52 16.17 8.43 10.88
N ASN A 53 15.29 9.38 10.59
CA ASN A 53 13.98 9.55 11.21
C ASN A 53 12.83 9.05 10.33
N ILE A 54 13.12 8.26 9.30
CA ILE A 54 12.11 7.74 8.39
C ILE A 54 12.30 6.24 8.15
N ALA A 55 11.19 5.51 8.13
CA ALA A 55 11.16 4.18 7.56
C ALA A 55 10.59 4.27 6.16
N PHE A 56 11.41 3.92 5.17
CA PHE A 56 11.01 3.87 3.78
C PHE A 56 11.05 2.42 3.30
N THR A 57 9.97 1.97 2.67
CA THR A 57 9.88 0.64 2.06
C THR A 57 9.40 0.77 0.64
N ASP A 58 10.10 0.09 -0.27
CA ASP A 58 9.67 -0.07 -1.66
C ASP A 58 9.29 -1.53 -1.91
N SER A 59 8.39 -1.73 -2.85
CA SER A 59 7.85 -3.05 -3.16
C SER A 59 7.41 -3.15 -4.61
N VAL A 60 7.46 -4.35 -5.17
CA VAL A 60 6.77 -4.65 -6.43
C VAL A 60 5.44 -5.29 -6.10
N HIS A 61 4.35 -4.67 -6.55
CA HIS A 61 3.00 -5.20 -6.36
C HIS A 61 2.44 -5.76 -7.67
N ARG A 62 1.80 -6.92 -7.57
CA ARG A 62 0.84 -7.40 -8.57
C ARG A 62 -0.53 -6.82 -8.23
N TRP A 63 -1.10 -6.06 -9.15
CA TRP A 63 -2.46 -5.54 -9.05
C TRP A 63 -3.37 -6.25 -10.04
N GLN A 64 -4.55 -6.65 -9.57
CA GLN A 64 -5.59 -7.24 -10.39
C GLN A 64 -6.87 -6.43 -10.29
N ASP A 65 -7.53 -6.17 -11.42
CA ASP A 65 -8.81 -5.50 -11.47
C ASP A 65 -10.01 -6.46 -11.45
N GLU A 66 -11.23 -5.91 -11.51
CA GLU A 66 -12.48 -6.70 -11.51
C GLU A 66 -12.65 -7.59 -12.75
N ALA A 67 -11.97 -7.28 -13.85
CA ALA A 67 -11.98 -8.10 -15.08
C ALA A 67 -10.87 -9.17 -15.07
N GLY A 68 -10.08 -9.27 -14.00
CA GLY A 68 -8.96 -10.20 -13.88
C GLY A 68 -7.68 -9.76 -14.60
N ARG A 69 -7.66 -8.57 -15.19
CA ARG A 69 -6.47 -8.00 -15.84
C ARG A 69 -5.42 -7.69 -14.78
N THR A 70 -4.17 -7.94 -15.11
CA THR A 70 -3.04 -7.81 -14.18
C THR A 70 -2.06 -6.74 -14.65
N THR A 71 -1.56 -5.96 -13.70
CA THR A 71 -0.41 -5.07 -13.90
C THR A 71 0.57 -5.22 -12.74
N TYR A 72 1.82 -4.84 -12.98
CA TYR A 72 2.87 -4.84 -11.98
C TYR A 72 3.43 -3.43 -11.87
N CYS A 73 3.49 -2.89 -10.66
CA CYS A 73 4.08 -1.58 -10.43
C CYS A 73 4.74 -1.50 -9.07
N THR A 74 5.60 -0.50 -8.92
CA THR A 74 6.19 -0.17 -7.63
C THR A 74 5.14 0.42 -6.70
N TYR A 75 5.27 0.10 -5.42
CA TYR A 75 4.45 0.66 -4.36
C TYR A 75 5.36 1.04 -3.20
N GLN A 76 5.30 2.33 -2.86
CA GLN A 76 6.20 2.97 -1.92
C GLN A 76 5.44 3.42 -0.68
N GLU A 77 5.99 3.11 0.49
CA GLU A 77 5.45 3.54 1.77
C GLU A 77 6.52 4.27 2.58
N ILE A 78 6.17 5.45 3.06
CA ILE A 78 7.03 6.29 3.89
C ILE A 78 6.33 6.52 5.23
N TRP A 79 7.04 6.21 6.31
CA TRP A 79 6.53 6.31 7.68
C TRP A 79 7.46 7.21 8.48
N TRP A 80 6.89 8.26 9.07
CA TRP A 80 7.62 9.13 10.00
C TRP A 80 7.76 8.47 11.37
N ASP A 81 8.85 8.84 12.05
CA ASP A 81 9.31 8.22 13.30
C ASP A 81 8.21 7.95 14.33
N ALA A 82 7.41 8.98 14.68
CA ALA A 82 6.31 8.84 15.64
C ALA A 82 5.26 7.80 15.22
N TYR A 83 4.96 7.73 13.92
CA TYR A 83 4.00 6.77 13.36
C TYR A 83 4.59 5.35 13.32
N GLN A 84 5.87 5.23 12.97
CA GLN A 84 6.60 3.97 12.98
C GLN A 84 6.66 3.36 14.39
N HIS A 85 6.98 4.16 15.40
CA HIS A 85 7.04 3.70 16.79
C HIS A 85 5.67 3.23 17.30
N ARG A 86 4.61 4.00 17.03
CA ARG A 86 3.23 3.62 17.41
C ARG A 86 2.81 2.28 16.79
N MET A 87 3.13 2.07 15.52
CA MET A 87 2.69 0.89 14.78
C MET A 87 3.51 -0.37 15.13
N LYS A 88 4.80 -0.23 15.48
CA LYS A 88 5.58 -1.35 16.03
C LYS A 88 5.27 -1.64 17.51
N GLY A 89 4.97 -0.61 18.29
CA GLY A 89 4.61 -0.73 19.72
C GLY A 89 3.26 -1.42 19.95
N ALA A 90 2.26 -1.13 19.11
CA ALA A 90 0.93 -1.74 19.20
C ALA A 90 0.88 -3.26 18.93
N LYS A 91 1.97 -3.87 18.44
CA LYS A 91 2.08 -5.32 18.20
C LYS A 91 2.73 -6.09 19.36
N HIS A 92 3.26 -5.40 20.37
CA HIS A 92 3.95 -6.01 21.52
C HIS A 92 3.25 -5.75 22.87
N GLY A 93 2.00 -5.29 22.85
CA GLY A 93 1.15 -5.06 24.03
C GLY A 93 0.00 -6.04 24.10
#